data_AF-A0A2N0VUU3-F1
#
_entry.id   AF-A0A2N0VUU3-F1
#
_cell.length_a   1.000
_cell.length_b   1.000
_cell.length_c   1.000
_cell.angle_alpha   90.00
_cell.angle_beta   90.00
_cell.angle_gamma   90.00
#
_symmetry.space_group_name_H-M   'P 1'
#
loop_
_entity.id
_entity.type
_entity.pdbx_description
1 polymer ?
#
loop_
_entity_poly.entity_id
_entity_poly.type
_entity_poly.pdbx_seq_one_letter_code
_entity_poly.pdbx_strand_id
1 'polypeptide(L)'
;MTRRNIYFKEKTEREVLELVQIEIQNGATHGDVNFSSVVNELVNIGLMVKKHQGEGNSFDQEGFNKDLMRKVSGTREGISIMMAMLSEMYLHSRGENSNEKLEELLDRNLSGMSSAEDRAETKHFVDKESHE
;
A
#
# COMPACT_ATOMS: atom_id res chain seq x y z
N MET A 1 -7.21 41.12 5.54
CA MET A 1 -6.28 40.13 6.12
C MET A 1 -5.76 40.65 7.46
N THR A 2 -5.69 39.80 8.49
CA THR A 2 -5.10 40.16 9.78
C THR A 2 -3.60 39.87 9.73
N ARG A 3 -2.75 40.86 10.00
CA ARG A 3 -1.28 40.66 10.02
C ARG A 3 -0.88 39.90 11.28
N ARG A 4 -0.10 38.83 11.10
CA ARG A 4 0.54 38.06 12.19
C ARG A 4 2.02 37.92 11.88
N ASN A 5 2.87 38.11 12.88
CA ASN A 5 4.30 37.88 12.77
C ASN A 5 4.59 36.50 13.39
N ILE A 6 5.29 35.64 12.64
CA ILE A 6 5.61 34.27 13.03
C ILE A 6 7.09 34.04 12.76
N TYR A 7 7.77 33.32 13.65
CA TYR A 7 9.16 32.91 13.46
C TYR A 7 9.22 31.55 12.76
N PHE A 8 9.97 31.47 11.67
CA PHE A 8 10.20 30.23 10.94
C PHE A 8 11.55 29.63 11.31
N LYS A 9 11.66 28.31 11.20
CA LYS A 9 12.98 27.67 11.12
C LYS A 9 13.55 27.93 9.72
N GLU A 10 14.87 28.09 9.63
CA GLU A 10 15.56 28.42 8.37
C GLU A 10 15.22 27.45 7.22
N LYS A 11 15.13 26.14 7.52
CA LYS A 11 14.74 25.13 6.54
C LYS A 11 13.35 25.39 5.95
N THR A 12 12.37 25.69 6.81
CA THR A 12 10.99 25.94 6.39
C THR A 12 10.88 27.22 5.58
N GLU A 13 11.60 28.27 5.98
CA GLU A 13 11.65 29.51 5.21
C GLU A 13 12.21 29.27 3.80
N ARG A 14 13.30 28.50 3.71
CA ARG A 14 13.93 28.13 2.43
C ARG A 14 12.99 27.36 1.52
N GLU A 15 12.29 26.35 2.04
CA GLU A 15 11.30 25.57 1.29
C GLU A 15 10.15 26.44 0.76
N VAL A 16 9.64 27.37 1.57
CA VAL A 16 8.58 28.29 1.12
C VAL A 16 9.09 29.23 0.04
N LEU A 17 10.31 29.74 0.15
CA LEU A 17 10.92 30.57 -0.89
C LEU A 17 11.14 29.80 -2.19
N GLU A 18 11.51 28.52 -2.10
CA GLU A 18 11.64 27.63 -3.26
C GLU A 18 10.30 27.46 -3.98
N LEU A 19 9.20 27.24 -3.24
CA LEU A 19 7.85 27.17 -3.82
C LEU A 19 7.46 28.47 -4.55
N VAL A 20 7.75 29.62 -3.94
CA VAL A 20 7.53 30.92 -4.60
C VAL A 20 8.32 31.02 -5.90
N GLN A 21 9.58 30.58 -5.91
CA GLN A 21 10.41 30.60 -7.11
C GLN A 21 9.88 29.66 -8.20
N ILE A 22 9.40 28.47 -7.86
CA ILE A 22 8.79 27.53 -8.80
C ILE A 22 7.58 28.17 -9.49
N GLU A 23 6.69 28.83 -8.74
CA GLU A 23 5.53 29.52 -9.31
C GLU A 23 5.93 30.66 -10.26
N ILE A 24 6.95 31.43 -9.90
CA ILE A 24 7.48 32.49 -10.77
C ILE A 24 8.08 31.89 -12.05
N GLN A 25 8.81 30.78 -11.95
CA GLN A 25 9.35 30.06 -13.12
C GLN A 25 8.22 29.53 -14.02
N ASN A 26 7.08 29.17 -13.44
CA ASN A 26 5.88 28.73 -14.17
C ASN A 26 5.09 29.89 -14.80
N GLY A 27 5.58 31.13 -14.70
CA GLY A 27 4.99 32.30 -15.34
C GLY A 27 4.08 33.15 -14.43
N ALA A 28 4.03 32.86 -13.12
CA ALA A 28 3.33 33.72 -12.17
C ALA A 28 4.08 35.05 -11.96
N THR A 29 3.35 36.14 -11.74
CA THR A 29 3.98 37.42 -11.41
C THR A 29 4.19 37.57 -9.91
N HIS A 30 5.17 38.38 -9.50
CA HIS A 30 5.40 38.70 -8.08
C HIS A 30 4.20 39.40 -7.39
N GLY A 31 3.25 39.94 -8.17
CA GLY A 31 2.00 40.48 -7.64
C GLY A 31 1.01 39.40 -7.23
N ASP A 32 1.03 38.26 -7.92
CA ASP A 32 0.14 37.12 -7.70
C ASP A 32 0.71 36.16 -6.64
N VAL A 33 2.02 35.93 -6.67
CA VAL A 33 2.70 34.98 -5.79
C VAL A 33 3.85 35.63 -5.03
N ASN A 34 3.76 35.59 -3.71
CA ASN A 34 4.79 36.04 -2.80
C ASN A 34 4.81 35.15 -1.54
N PHE A 35 5.84 35.32 -0.71
CA PHE A 35 6.02 34.50 0.48
C PHE A 35 4.78 34.49 1.39
N SER A 36 4.12 35.63 1.57
CA SER A 36 2.94 35.71 2.45
C SER A 36 1.72 35.00 1.85
N SER A 37 1.53 35.05 0.53
CA SER A 37 0.43 34.36 -0.14
C SER A 37 0.61 32.84 -0.06
N VAL A 38 1.82 32.33 -0.34
CA VAL A 38 2.14 30.90 -0.23
C VAL A 38 2.03 30.39 1.20
N VAL A 39 2.52 31.13 2.20
CA VAL A 39 2.35 30.76 3.62
C VAL A 39 0.86 30.68 3.99
N ASN A 40 0.05 31.64 3.53
CA ASN A 40 -1.38 31.63 3.84
C ASN A 40 -2.10 30.42 3.23
N GLU A 41 -1.74 30.03 2.01
CA GLU A 41 -2.23 28.81 1.37
C GLU A 41 -1.81 27.56 2.15
N LEU A 42 -0.53 27.44 2.48
CA LEU A 42 0.01 26.31 3.26
C LEU A 42 -0.65 26.21 4.64
N VAL A 43 -0.93 27.34 5.30
CA VAL A 43 -1.65 27.36 6.58
C VAL A 43 -3.09 26.86 6.41
N ASN A 44 -3.78 27.25 5.33
CA ASN A 44 -5.14 26.75 5.05
C ASN A 44 -5.15 25.24 4.80
N ILE A 45 -4.20 24.74 3.99
CA ILE A 45 -4.02 23.30 3.75
C ILE A 45 -3.71 22.59 5.08
N GLY A 46 -2.78 23.12 5.87
CA GLY A 46 -2.40 22.57 7.16
C GLY A 46 -3.57 22.51 8.15
N LEU A 47 -4.43 23.53 8.19
CA LEU A 47 -5.65 23.53 9.00
C LEU A 47 -6.68 22.51 8.51
N MET A 48 -6.84 22.36 7.19
CA MET A 48 -7.73 21.35 6.61
C MET A 48 -7.28 19.94 7.00
N VAL A 49 -5.99 19.62 6.81
CA VAL A 49 -5.40 18.35 7.20
C VAL A 49 -5.53 18.14 8.71
N LYS A 50 -5.24 19.16 9.52
CA LYS A 50 -5.29 19.03 10.99
C LYS A 50 -6.71 18.80 11.50
N LYS A 51 -7.73 19.41 10.88
CA LYS A 51 -9.14 19.14 11.19
C LYS A 51 -9.53 17.70 10.86
N HIS A 52 -9.13 17.20 9.69
CA HIS A 52 -9.35 15.80 9.31
C HIS A 52 -8.57 14.80 10.17
N GLN A 53 -7.40 15.16 10.68
CA GLN A 53 -6.67 14.33 11.65
C GLN A 53 -7.29 14.35 13.06
N GLY A 54 -8.05 15.39 13.39
CA GLY A 54 -8.78 15.50 14.66
C GLY A 54 -10.00 14.57 14.74
N GLU A 55 -10.53 14.15 13.59
CA GLU A 55 -11.43 13.01 13.47
C GLU A 55 -10.58 11.75 13.67
N GLY A 56 -10.53 11.25 14.90
CA GLY A 56 -9.59 10.23 15.39
C GLY A 56 -9.32 9.09 14.41
N ASN A 57 -8.29 9.25 13.58
CA ASN A 57 -7.83 8.24 12.66
C ASN A 57 -6.67 7.49 13.32
N SER A 58 -6.94 6.82 14.44
CA SER A 58 -6.03 5.77 14.90
C SER A 58 -6.29 4.55 14.02
N PHE A 59 -5.33 4.21 13.18
CA PHE A 59 -5.39 2.99 12.39
C PHE A 59 -5.57 1.79 13.34
N ASP A 60 -6.71 1.09 13.22
CA ASP A 60 -6.96 -0.13 13.97
C ASP A 60 -6.15 -1.27 13.36
N GLN A 61 -4.91 -1.39 13.83
CA GLN A 61 -3.99 -2.43 13.39
C GLN A 61 -4.55 -3.83 13.65
N GLU A 62 -5.26 -4.03 14.76
CA GLU A 62 -5.79 -5.33 15.11
C GLU A 62 -6.95 -5.72 14.20
N GLY A 63 -7.88 -4.79 13.96
CA GLY A 63 -8.98 -4.96 13.00
C GLY A 63 -8.47 -5.20 11.58
N PHE A 64 -7.47 -4.43 11.15
CA PHE A 64 -6.83 -4.61 9.86
C PHE A 64 -6.18 -6.00 9.73
N ASN A 65 -5.39 -6.42 10.73
CA ASN A 65 -4.73 -7.72 10.70
C ASN A 65 -5.75 -8.87 10.66
N LYS A 66 -6.83 -8.79 11.44
CA LYS A 66 -7.91 -9.80 11.43
C LYS A 66 -8.61 -9.87 10.07
N ASP A 67 -8.91 -8.72 9.46
CA ASP A 67 -9.54 -8.67 8.14
C ASP A 67 -8.61 -9.20 7.04
N LEU A 68 -7.33 -8.85 7.11
CA LEU A 68 -6.30 -9.34 6.18
C LEU A 68 -6.16 -10.87 6.27
N MET A 69 -6.04 -11.42 7.48
CA MET A 69 -5.98 -12.87 7.69
C MET A 69 -7.23 -13.57 7.15
N ARG A 70 -8.43 -13.04 7.44
CA ARG A 70 -9.69 -13.61 6.94
C ARG A 70 -9.72 -13.67 5.41
N LYS A 71 -9.33 -12.59 4.74
CA LYS A 71 -9.33 -12.52 3.27
C LYS A 71 -8.32 -13.48 2.66
N VAL A 72 -7.08 -13.48 3.14
CA VAL A 72 -6.00 -14.33 2.62
C VAL A 72 -6.32 -15.81 2.84
N SER A 73 -6.73 -16.20 4.06
CA SER A 73 -7.09 -17.60 4.35
C SER A 73 -8.29 -18.05 3.50
N GLY A 74 -9.33 -17.22 3.38
CA GLY A 74 -10.50 -17.56 2.55
C GLY A 74 -10.16 -17.70 1.07
N THR A 75 -9.28 -16.85 0.54
CA THR A 75 -8.79 -16.98 -0.84
C THR A 75 -7.95 -18.26 -1.02
N ARG A 76 -7.05 -18.58 -0.08
CA ARG A 76 -6.23 -19.79 -0.14
C ARG A 76 -7.09 -21.06 -0.13
N GLU A 77 -8.08 -21.14 0.76
CA GLU A 77 -9.02 -22.25 0.81
C GLU A 77 -9.82 -22.38 -0.48
N GLY A 78 -10.35 -21.27 -1.00
CA GLY A 78 -11.11 -21.27 -2.26
C GLY A 78 -10.28 -21.75 -3.45
N ILE A 79 -9.02 -21.32 -3.56
CA ILE A 79 -8.10 -21.79 -4.61
C ILE A 79 -7.83 -23.28 -4.47
N SER A 80 -7.58 -23.79 -3.26
CA SER A 80 -7.37 -25.22 -3.03
C SER A 80 -8.58 -26.07 -3.44
N ILE A 81 -9.80 -25.61 -3.14
CA ILE A 81 -11.04 -26.30 -3.55
C ILE A 81 -11.18 -26.29 -5.08
N MET A 82 -10.98 -25.13 -5.72
CA MET A 82 -11.03 -25.03 -7.19
C MET A 82 -9.98 -25.91 -7.86
N MET A 83 -8.77 -25.94 -7.32
CA MET A 83 -7.69 -26.80 -7.79
C MET A 83 -8.06 -28.28 -7.67
N ALA A 84 -8.73 -28.68 -6.59
CA ALA A 84 -9.21 -30.03 -6.44
C ALA A 84 -10.25 -30.41 -7.48
N MET A 85 -11.29 -29.58 -7.65
CA MET A 85 -12.34 -29.81 -8.65
C MET A 85 -11.78 -29.86 -10.07
N LEU A 86 -10.88 -28.95 -10.43
CA LEU A 86 -10.27 -28.93 -11.76
C LEU A 86 -9.37 -30.13 -12.01
N SER A 87 -8.63 -30.59 -11.00
CA SER A 87 -7.78 -31.78 -11.10
C SER A 87 -8.62 -33.04 -11.30
N GLU A 88 -9.72 -33.17 -10.56
CA GLU A 88 -10.68 -34.26 -10.71
C GLU A 88 -11.32 -34.25 -12.11
N MET A 89 -11.84 -33.11 -12.55
CA MET A 89 -12.41 -32.96 -13.91
C MET A 89 -11.41 -33.31 -15.00
N TYR A 90 -10.14 -32.89 -14.84
CA TYR A 90 -9.08 -33.15 -15.81
C TYR A 90 -8.77 -34.65 -15.94
N LEU A 91 -8.62 -35.35 -14.81
CA LEU A 91 -8.39 -36.79 -14.79
C LEU A 91 -9.59 -37.56 -15.35
N HIS A 92 -10.80 -37.13 -14.99
CA HIS A 92 -12.02 -37.71 -15.52
C HIS A 92 -12.14 -37.56 -17.03
N SER A 93 -11.78 -36.40 -17.58
CA SER A 93 -11.78 -36.19 -19.04
C SER A 93 -10.77 -37.08 -19.77
N ARG A 94 -9.71 -37.54 -19.09
CA ARG A 94 -8.68 -38.44 -19.65
C ARG A 94 -8.98 -39.93 -19.43
N GLY A 95 -10.05 -40.26 -18.71
CA GLY A 95 -10.36 -41.63 -18.32
C GLY A 95 -9.42 -42.18 -17.23
N GLU A 96 -8.67 -41.32 -16.55
CA GLU A 96 -7.66 -41.68 -15.55
C GLU A 96 -8.19 -41.46 -14.11
N ASN A 97 -9.35 -42.05 -13.80
CA ASN A 97 -10.08 -41.87 -12.53
C ASN A 97 -9.55 -42.68 -11.34
N SER A 98 -8.24 -42.82 -11.20
CA SER A 98 -7.65 -43.45 -10.01
C SER A 98 -7.39 -42.41 -8.93
N ASN A 99 -7.83 -42.67 -7.69
CA ASN A 99 -7.58 -41.79 -6.55
C ASN A 99 -6.10 -41.47 -6.33
N GLU A 100 -5.21 -42.43 -6.62
CA GLU A 100 -3.75 -42.25 -6.52
C GLU A 100 -3.23 -41.14 -7.44
N LYS A 101 -3.74 -41.07 -8.68
CA LYS A 101 -3.39 -39.99 -9.62
C LYS A 101 -3.97 -38.63 -9.22
N LEU A 102 -5.14 -38.63 -8.58
CA LEU A 102 -5.72 -37.40 -8.06
C LEU A 102 -4.85 -36.87 -6.92
N GLU A 103 -4.51 -37.70 -5.95
CA GLU A 103 -3.63 -37.36 -4.83
C GLU A 103 -2.28 -36.83 -5.32
N GLU A 104 -1.63 -37.52 -6.27
CA GLU A 104 -0.37 -37.08 -6.88
C GLU A 104 -0.49 -35.69 -7.55
N LEU A 105 -1.57 -35.45 -8.29
CA LEU A 105 -1.80 -34.14 -8.94
C LEU A 105 -2.08 -33.04 -7.92
N LEU A 106 -2.84 -33.32 -6.86
CA LEU A 106 -3.11 -32.36 -5.79
C LEU A 106 -1.82 -32.00 -5.06
N ASP A 107 -1.04 -32.99 -4.65
CA ASP A 107 0.23 -32.76 -3.96
C ASP A 107 1.19 -31.93 -4.81
N ARG A 108 1.28 -32.24 -6.11
CA ARG A 108 2.12 -31.48 -7.03
C ARG A 108 1.66 -30.02 -7.14
N ASN A 109 0.36 -29.80 -7.30
CA ASN A 109 -0.18 -28.46 -7.51
C ASN A 109 -0.13 -27.62 -6.21
N LEU A 110 -0.45 -28.21 -5.06
CA LEU A 110 -0.36 -27.55 -3.76
C LEU A 110 1.09 -27.22 -3.39
N SER A 111 2.03 -28.15 -3.61
CA SER A 111 3.46 -27.89 -3.40
C SER A 111 4.00 -26.79 -4.33
N GLY A 112 3.53 -26.78 -5.58
CA GLY A 112 3.84 -25.73 -6.54
C GLY A 112 3.30 -24.36 -6.13
N MET A 113 2.08 -24.32 -5.56
CA MET A 113 1.48 -23.11 -5.01
C MET A 113 2.31 -22.55 -3.85
N SER A 114 2.63 -23.39 -2.85
CA SER A 114 3.50 -22.99 -1.73
C SER A 114 4.87 -22.47 -2.20
N SER A 115 5.52 -23.19 -3.12
CA SER A 115 6.81 -22.75 -3.67
C SER A 115 6.72 -21.40 -4.41
N ALA A 116 5.60 -21.11 -5.05
CA ALA A 116 5.38 -19.84 -5.75
C ALA A 116 5.13 -18.70 -4.76
N GLU A 117 4.42 -18.97 -3.66
CA GLU A 117 4.20 -18.02 -2.57
C GLU A 117 5.51 -17.69 -1.86
N ASP A 118 6.33 -18.69 -1.50
CA ASP A 118 7.63 -18.48 -0.85
C ASP A 118 8.53 -17.59 -1.73
N ARG A 119 8.57 -17.85 -3.05
CA ARG A 119 9.33 -17.02 -4.00
C ARG A 119 8.80 -15.60 -4.13
N ALA A 120 7.49 -15.41 -4.01
CA ALA A 120 6.90 -14.08 -4.02
C ALA A 120 7.25 -13.34 -2.72
N GLU A 121 7.23 -14.04 -1.59
CA GLU A 121 7.63 -13.51 -0.29
C GLU A 121 9.08 -13.01 -0.32
N THR A 122 10.03 -13.83 -0.76
CA THR A 122 11.46 -13.45 -0.85
C THR A 122 11.71 -12.24 -1.76
N LYS A 123 10.87 -12.00 -2.76
CA LYS A 123 11.02 -10.85 -3.68
C LYS A 123 10.46 -9.54 -3.10
N HIS A 124 9.54 -9.62 -2.16
CA HIS A 124 8.80 -8.46 -1.65
C HIS A 124 9.18 -8.10 -0.21
N PHE A 125 9.67 -9.05 0.57
CA PHE A 125 10.17 -8.82 1.91
C PHE A 125 11.69 -8.97 1.91
N VAL A 126 12.40 -7.87 2.23
CA VAL A 126 13.85 -7.90 2.41
C VAL A 126 14.13 -8.79 3.63
N ASP A 127 14.92 -9.85 3.46
CA ASP A 127 15.42 -10.65 4.58
C ASP A 127 16.03 -9.72 5.62
N LYS A 128 15.34 -9.56 6.74
CA LYS A 128 15.86 -8.87 7.92
C LYS A 128 16.78 -9.82 8.67
N GLU A 129 17.88 -10.25 8.06
CA GLU A 129 18.94 -10.98 8.76
C GLU A 129 20.24 -10.94 7.94
N SER A 130 20.82 -9.74 7.85
CA SER A 130 22.23 -9.56 7.50
C SER A 130 22.87 -8.50 8.39
N HIS A 131 22.70 -8.66 9.71
CA HIS A 131 23.47 -7.97 10.72
C HIS A 131 24.02 -9.00 11.71
N GLU A 132 25.12 -9.64 11.30
CA GLU A 132 26.18 -10.09 12.20
C GLU A 132 27.48 -9.35 11.82
#